data_AF-A0A392PR72-F1
#
_entry.id   AF-A0A392PR72-F1
#
_cell.length_a   1.000
_cell.length_b   1.000
_cell.length_c   1.000
_cell.angle_alpha   90.00
_cell.angle_beta   90.00
_cell.angle_gamma   90.00
#
_symmetry.space_group_name_H-M   'P 1'
#
loop_
_entity.id
_entity.type
_entity.pdbx_description
1 polymer ?
#
loop_
_entity_poly.entity_id
_entity_poly.type
_entity_poly.pdbx_seq_one_letter_code
_entity_poly.pdbx_strand_id
1 'polypeptide(L)'
;MKLVEVEGTHSLQNTYDSLDIHLGQTYSVLVTADQPPNDYYIVVTTRFTSQVLNASSILHYSNSAGSVSGPLPGGPTIEIDWSVEQARSL
;
A
#
# COMPACT_ATOMS: atom_id res chain seq x y z
N MET A 1 4.86 5.76 -2.09
CA MET A 1 4.26 5.38 -3.41
C MET A 1 3.62 6.60 -4.04
N LYS A 2 3.77 6.81 -5.35
CA LYS A 2 3.16 7.95 -6.05
C LYS A 2 1.90 7.51 -6.79
N LEU A 3 0.75 8.05 -6.41
CA LEU A 3 -0.52 7.78 -7.09
C LEU A 3 -0.58 8.55 -8.42
N VAL A 4 -0.92 7.85 -9.50
CA VAL A 4 -0.94 8.43 -10.85
C VAL A 4 -2.25 8.22 -11.59
N GLU A 5 -3.13 7.36 -11.09
CA GLU A 5 -4.46 7.14 -11.67
C GLU A 5 -5.42 6.61 -10.61
N VAL A 6 -6.65 7.09 -10.67
CA VAL A 6 -7.80 6.60 -9.90
C VAL A 6 -8.93 6.27 -10.87
N GLU A 7 -9.32 5.00 -10.92
CA GLU A 7 -10.47 4.50 -11.70
C GLU A 7 -10.43 4.90 -13.19
N GLY A 8 -9.24 4.89 -13.80
CA GLY A 8 -9.05 5.26 -15.20
C GLY A 8 -8.98 6.77 -15.46
N THR A 9 -8.95 7.59 -14.41
CA THR A 9 -8.74 9.05 -14.52
C THR A 9 -7.37 9.45 -13.99
N HIS A 10 -6.69 10.34 -14.71
CA HIS A 10 -5.40 10.87 -14.30
C HIS A 10 -5.62 11.93 -13.20
N SER A 11 -5.59 11.48 -11.95
CA SER A 11 -5.77 12.34 -10.78
C SER A 11 -4.53 13.20 -10.52
N LEU A 12 -4.68 14.14 -9.58
CA LEU A 12 -3.56 14.83 -8.95
C LEU A 12 -2.55 13.80 -8.40
N GLN A 13 -1.26 14.11 -8.55
CA GLN A 13 -0.17 13.19 -8.22
C GLN A 13 0.26 13.36 -6.75
N ASN A 14 -0.40 12.65 -5.85
CA ASN A 14 -0.06 12.61 -4.43
C ASN A 14 0.89 11.45 -4.10
N THR A 15 1.65 11.60 -3.02
CA THR A 15 2.52 10.54 -2.49
C THR A 15 1.94 10.02 -1.19
N TYR A 16 1.80 8.69 -1.09
CA TYR A 16 1.28 8.00 0.09
C TYR A 16 2.20 6.87 0.53
N ASP A 17 2.23 6.61 1.84
CA ASP A 17 2.94 5.47 2.43
C ASP A 17 2.08 4.19 2.43
N SER A 18 0.76 4.35 2.46
CA SER A 18 -0.25 3.30 2.36
C SER A 18 -1.42 3.79 1.53
N LEU A 19 -2.24 2.87 1.00
CA LEU A 19 -3.46 3.22 0.26
C LEU A 19 -4.64 2.39 0.76
N ASP A 20 -5.73 3.05 1.11
CA ASP A 20 -7.03 2.39 1.25
C ASP A 20 -7.69 2.25 -0.11
N ILE A 21 -8.10 1.03 -0.46
CA ILE A 21 -8.78 0.74 -1.72
C ILE A 21 -10.10 0.07 -1.37
N HIS A 22 -11.22 0.71 -1.70
CA HIS A 22 -12.55 0.15 -1.45
C HIS A 22 -12.98 -0.77 -2.59
N LEU A 23 -14.01 -1.59 -2.32
CA LEU A 23 -14.56 -2.50 -3.33
C LEU A 23 -15.04 -1.74 -4.56
N GLY A 24 -14.60 -2.20 -5.74
CA GLY A 24 -14.90 -1.58 -7.03
C GLY A 24 -13.90 -0.52 -7.48
N GLN A 25 -12.98 -0.08 -6.62
CA GLN A 25 -11.97 0.90 -6.98
C GLN A 25 -10.75 0.24 -7.64
N THR A 26 -10.02 1.01 -8.45
CA THR A 26 -8.74 0.59 -9.03
C THR A 26 -7.80 1.78 -9.09
N TYR A 27 -6.57 1.62 -8.60
CA TYR A 27 -5.54 2.66 -8.58
C TYR A 27 -4.31 2.20 -9.35
N SER A 28 -3.63 3.14 -10.01
CA SER A 28 -2.28 2.94 -10.54
C SER A 28 -1.28 3.76 -9.76
N VAL A 29 -0.18 3.13 -9.33
CA VAL A 29 0.89 3.77 -8.57
C VAL A 29 2.25 3.55 -9.24
N LEU A 30 3.12 4.54 -9.08
CA LEU A 30 4.55 4.41 -9.33
C LEU A 30 5.27 4.17 -8.00
N VAL A 31 6.11 3.15 -7.97
CA VAL A 31 6.99 2.84 -6.84
C VAL A 31 8.42 3.00 -7.31
N THR A 32 9.17 3.89 -6.67
CA THR A 32 10.60 4.05 -6.92
C THR A 32 11.35 3.07 -6.03
N ALA A 33 12.19 2.22 -6.64
CA ALA A 33 13.03 1.29 -5.91
C ALA A 33 14.34 1.97 -5.43
N ASP A 34 14.21 2.96 -4.55
CA ASP A 34 15.31 3.83 -4.07
C ASP A 34 15.84 3.50 -2.67
N GLN A 35 15.22 2.51 -2.01
CA GLN A 35 15.66 2.00 -0.72
C GLN A 35 16.94 1.15 -0.83
N PRO A 36 17.66 0.87 0.28
CA PRO A 36 18.83 -0.01 0.27
C PRO A 36 18.54 -1.38 -0.39
N PRO A 37 19.54 -2.03 -1.01
CA PRO A 37 19.36 -3.35 -1.61
C PRO A 37 18.85 -4.38 -0.57
N ASN A 38 17.59 -4.76 -0.69
CA ASN A 38 16.94 -5.71 0.23
C ASN A 38 15.64 -6.27 -0.36
N ASP A 39 15.03 -7.19 0.38
CA ASP A 39 13.69 -7.69 0.13
C ASP A 39 12.70 -6.96 1.04
N TYR A 40 11.57 -6.55 0.47
CA TYR A 40 10.56 -5.75 1.17
C TYR A 40 9.21 -6.46 1.15
N TYR A 41 8.47 -6.38 2.25
CA TYR A 41 7.09 -6.87 2.28
C TYR A 41 6.16 -5.93 1.52
N ILE A 42 5.31 -6.50 0.67
CA ILE A 42 4.05 -5.89 0.23
C ILE A 42 2.97 -6.48 1.12
N VAL A 43 2.25 -5.65 1.86
CA VAL A 43 1.24 -6.10 2.83
C VAL A 43 -0.12 -5.52 2.48
N VAL A 44 -1.15 -6.35 2.53
CA VAL A 44 -2.55 -5.96 2.33
C VAL A 44 -3.37 -6.51 3.49
N THR A 45 -4.16 -5.64 4.12
CA THR A 45 -4.95 -5.98 5.29
C THR A 45 -6.39 -5.51 5.11
N THR A 46 -7.38 -6.33 5.46
CA THR A 46 -8.77 -5.86 5.47
C THR A 46 -9.01 -4.95 6.66
N ARG A 47 -9.85 -3.92 6.46
CA ARG A 47 -10.27 -2.99 7.51
C ARG A 47 -11.79 -3.01 7.62
N PHE A 48 -12.33 -2.38 8.66
CA PHE A 48 -13.79 -2.24 8.88
C PHE A 48 -14.55 -3.58 8.92
N THR A 49 -13.87 -4.64 9.36
CA THR A 49 -14.40 -5.99 9.47
C THR A 49 -14.08 -6.53 10.85
N SER A 50 -14.95 -7.38 11.41
CA SER A 50 -14.69 -8.02 12.71
C SER A 50 -13.50 -8.99 12.66
N GLN A 51 -13.29 -9.63 11.51
CA GLN A 51 -12.15 -10.47 11.23
C GLN A 51 -11.18 -9.74 10.29
N VAL A 52 -9.98 -9.45 10.78
CA VAL A 52 -8.89 -8.88 9.97
C VAL A 52 -8.19 -9.99 9.20
N LEU A 53 -8.27 -9.94 7.87
CA LEU A 53 -7.54 -10.80 6.96
C LEU A 53 -6.26 -10.08 6.52
N ASN A 54 -5.17 -10.84 6.38
CA ASN A 54 -3.88 -10.32 5.97
C ASN A 54 -3.36 -11.15 4.79
N ALA A 55 -2.81 -10.47 3.79
CA ALA A 55 -2.08 -11.06 2.68
C ALA A 55 -0.73 -10.35 2.57
N SER A 56 0.30 -11.10 2.18
CA SER A 56 1.63 -10.54 1.97
C SER A 56 2.31 -11.13 0.74
N SER A 57 3.23 -10.36 0.17
CA SER A 57 4.14 -10.76 -0.90
C SER A 57 5.51 -10.13 -0.67
N ILE A 58 6.50 -10.56 -1.44
CA ILE A 58 7.89 -10.07 -1.36
C ILE A 58 8.22 -9.30 -2.64
N LEU A 59 8.64 -8.05 -2.47
CA LEU A 59 9.32 -7.27 -3.49
C LEU A 59 10.82 -7.49 -3.34
N HIS A 60 11.39 -8.33 -4.21
CA HIS A 60 12.81 -8.65 -4.22
C HIS A 60 13.57 -7.68 -5.12
N TYR A 61 14.53 -6.95 -4.56
CA TYR A 61 15.45 -6.13 -5.38
C TYR A 61 16.47 -7.05 -6.05
N SER A 62 16.78 -6.80 -7.33
CA SER A 62 17.68 -7.67 -8.11
C SER A 62 19.10 -7.76 -7.56
N ASN A 63 19.52 -6.79 -6.74
CA ASN A 63 20.81 -6.75 -6.05
C ASN A 63 20.69 -7.04 -4.54
N SER A 64 19.55 -7.56 -4.08
CA SER A 64 19.36 -8.01 -2.71
C SER A 64 20.19 -9.28 -2.47
N ALA A 65 20.92 -9.29 -1.36
CA ALA A 65 21.63 -10.47 -0.86
C ALA A 65 20.94 -11.07 0.38
N GLY A 66 19.83 -10.49 0.80
CA GLY A 66 19.09 -10.84 2.01
C GLY A 66 17.74 -11.48 1.72
N SER A 67 16.99 -11.69 2.79
CA SER A 67 15.56 -12.01 2.73
C SER A 67 14.83 -11.07 3.67
N VAL A 68 13.51 -10.95 3.49
CA VAL A 68 12.66 -10.18 4.40
C VAL A 68 12.91 -10.60 5.85
N SER A 69 12.93 -9.62 6.76
CA SER A 69 13.18 -9.84 8.19
C SER A 69 12.14 -9.14 9.06
N GLY A 70 11.89 -9.69 10.24
CA GLY A 70 10.90 -9.18 11.17
C GLY A 70 9.45 -9.64 10.88
N PRO A 71 8.52 -9.35 11.82
CA PRO A 71 7.11 -9.64 11.64
C PRO A 71 6.51 -8.75 10.54
N LEU A 72 5.39 -9.19 9.98
CA LEU A 72 4.61 -8.33 9.09
C LEU A 72 4.19 -7.05 9.85
N PRO A 73 4.29 -5.86 9.24
CA PRO A 73 3.72 -4.65 9.78
C PRO A 73 2.25 -4.88 10.16
N GLY A 74 1.85 -4.40 11.34
CA GLY A 74 0.45 -4.41 11.73
C GLY A 74 -0.36 -3.54 10.79
N GLY A 75 -1.44 -4.08 10.23
CA GLY A 75 -2.35 -3.31 9.39
C GLY A 75 -3.23 -2.37 10.22
N PRO A 76 -3.66 -1.23 9.64
CA PRO A 76 -4.69 -0.39 10.23
C PRO A 76 -5.99 -1.18 10.42
N THR A 77 -6.70 -0.96 11.54
CA THR A 77 -7.89 -1.75 11.91
C THR A 77 -9.17 -0.94 11.82
N ILE A 78 -9.17 0.27 12.42
CA ILE A 78 -10.36 1.11 12.60
C ILE A 78 -10.13 2.58 12.22
N GLU A 79 -9.02 2.93 11.57
CA GLU A 79 -8.72 4.31 11.16
C GLU A 79 -9.62 4.79 10.00
N ILE A 80 -10.91 4.98 10.29
CA ILE A 80 -11.94 5.48 9.35
C ILE A 80 -11.58 6.89 8.86
N ASP A 81 -11.20 7.77 9.79
CA ASP A 81 -10.90 9.17 9.46
C ASP A 81 -9.80 9.28 8.41
N TRP A 82 -8.73 8.48 8.53
CA TRP A 82 -7.66 8.44 7.55
C TRP A 82 -8.15 8.01 6.16
N SER A 83 -9.06 7.04 6.11
CA SER A 83 -9.70 6.60 4.85
C SER A 83 -10.49 7.70 4.17
N VAL A 84 -11.26 8.44 4.97
CA VAL A 84 -12.08 9.55 4.48
C VAL A 84 -11.19 10.67 3.98
N GLU A 85 -10.14 11.02 4.71
CA GLU A 85 -9.20 12.07 4.29
C GLU A 85 -8.41 11.68 3.04
N GLN A 86 -8.01 10.40 2.92
CA GLN A 86 -7.46 9.90 1.67
C GLN A 86 -8.46 10.12 0.54
N ALA A 87 -9.71 9.65 0.68
CA ALA A 87 -10.74 9.80 -0.36
C ALA A 87 -11.02 11.26 -0.75
N ARG A 88 -10.86 12.22 0.16
CA ARG A 88 -10.97 13.67 -0.12
C ARG A 88 -9.77 14.22 -0.90
N SER A 89 -8.61 13.58 -0.76
CA SER A 89 -7.36 14.00 -1.41
C SER A 89 -7.16 13.41 -2.81
N LEU A 90 -7.96 12.40 -3.19
CA LEU A 90 -7.99 11.79 -4.52
C LEU A 90 -8.71 12.67 -5.54
#